data_AF-A0A518HJ84-F1
#
_entry.id   AF-A0A518HJ84-F1
#
_cell.length_a   1.000
_cell.length_b   1.000
_cell.length_c   1.000
_cell.angle_alpha   90.00
_cell.angle_beta   90.00
_cell.angle_gamma   90.00
#
_symmetry.space_group_name_H-M   'P 1'
#
loop_
_entity.id
_entity.type
_entity.pdbx_description
1 polymer ?
#
loop_
_entity_poly.entity_id
_entity_poly.type
_entity_poly.pdbx_seq_one_letter_code
_entity_poly.pdbx_strand_id
1 'polypeptide(L)'
;MVSPPNAVKIHGQGVGRSLRQAYVAASVPAWQDTGRHFHLQHRPKRFTHKHATEADYGKRKPKYLREKFRRFGHTYPLVKTGEARRLAATARITARAGTGQVQNRGGVKVAYPQLRKLNFRHPNSDIDMADEFRRVPDRESVLLGHYFIARFSPRFEGNFR
;
A
#
# COMPACT_ATOMS: atom_id res chain seq x y z
N MET A 1 0.75 45.83 -14.15
CA MET A 1 0.67 44.35 -14.11
C MET A 1 -0.76 43.97 -14.40
N VAL A 2 -1.02 43.41 -15.59
CA VAL A 2 -2.36 43.11 -16.08
C VAL A 2 -2.77 41.73 -15.54
N SER A 3 -3.90 41.67 -14.83
CA SER A 3 -4.49 40.40 -14.38
C SER A 3 -4.88 39.55 -15.60
N PRO A 4 -4.58 38.23 -15.64
CA PRO A 4 -5.02 37.40 -16.75
C PRO A 4 -6.55 37.26 -16.72
N PRO A 5 -7.23 37.50 -17.85
CA PRO A 5 -8.68 37.41 -17.94
C PRO A 5 -9.13 35.96 -18.11
N ASN A 6 -10.30 35.67 -17.52
CA ASN A 6 -11.24 34.63 -17.93
C ASN A 6 -10.80 33.16 -17.72
N ALA A 7 -10.91 32.71 -16.47
CA ALA A 7 -11.19 31.31 -16.20
C ALA A 7 -12.62 31.00 -16.70
N VAL A 8 -12.74 30.48 -17.92
CA VAL A 8 -14.00 29.97 -18.47
C VAL A 8 -14.44 28.78 -17.62
N LYS A 9 -15.39 29.00 -16.70
CA LYS A 9 -16.07 27.92 -15.98
C LYS A 9 -17.10 27.30 -16.92
N ILE A 10 -16.69 26.25 -17.62
CA ILE A 10 -17.62 25.43 -18.40
C ILE A 10 -18.51 24.68 -17.39
N HIS A 11 -19.71 25.21 -17.12
CA HIS A 11 -20.76 24.50 -16.41
C HIS A 11 -21.52 23.61 -17.38
N GLY A 12 -20.95 22.44 -17.69
CA GLY A 12 -21.66 21.41 -18.46
C GLY A 12 -22.84 20.85 -17.67
N GLN A 13 -24.02 20.78 -18.31
CA GLN A 13 -25.22 20.16 -17.76
C GLN A 13 -24.97 18.68 -17.40
N GLY A 14 -25.34 18.28 -16.18
CA GLY A 14 -25.76 16.92 -15.78
C GLY A 14 -24.76 15.76 -15.79
N VAL A 15 -23.87 15.65 -16.77
CA VAL A 15 -23.05 14.44 -17.01
C VAL A 15 -21.91 14.29 -15.98
N GLY A 16 -21.44 15.41 -15.39
CA GLY A 16 -20.31 15.41 -14.47
C GLY A 16 -20.60 14.91 -13.04
N ARG A 17 -21.86 14.95 -12.57
CA ARG A 17 -22.21 14.56 -11.19
C ARG A 17 -22.56 13.08 -11.08
N SER A 18 -23.34 12.55 -12.02
CA SER A 18 -23.72 11.13 -12.06
C SER A 18 -22.51 10.23 -12.37
N LEU A 19 -21.68 10.60 -13.36
CA LEU A 19 -20.45 9.89 -13.68
C LEU A 19 -19.47 9.87 -12.50
N ARG A 20 -19.34 11.00 -11.80
CA ARG A 20 -18.52 11.11 -10.58
C ARG A 20 -19.07 10.24 -9.45
N GLN A 21 -20.39 10.21 -9.25
CA GLN A 21 -21.03 9.35 -8.25
C GLN A 21 -20.79 7.87 -8.55
N ALA A 22 -21.01 7.45 -9.80
CA ALA A 22 -20.72 6.08 -10.25
C ALA A 22 -19.23 5.72 -10.06
N TYR A 23 -18.32 6.64 -10.41
CA TYR A 23 -16.89 6.45 -10.19
C TYR A 23 -16.54 6.27 -8.72
N VAL A 24 -17.06 7.14 -7.84
CA VAL A 24 -16.83 7.07 -6.39
C VAL A 24 -17.39 5.76 -5.83
N ALA A 25 -18.63 5.42 -6.20
CA ALA A 25 -19.31 4.21 -5.76
C ALA A 25 -18.57 2.92 -6.17
N ALA A 26 -18.00 2.88 -7.37
CA ALA A 26 -17.17 1.77 -7.83
C ALA A 26 -15.75 1.76 -7.22
N SER A 27 -15.16 2.94 -6.99
CA SER A 27 -13.76 3.07 -6.57
C SER A 27 -13.51 2.64 -5.12
N VAL A 28 -14.38 3.02 -4.18
CA VAL A 28 -14.19 2.65 -2.76
C VAL A 28 -14.09 1.13 -2.57
N PRO A 29 -15.07 0.31 -3.01
CA PRO A 29 -15.00 -1.13 -2.83
C PRO A 29 -13.84 -1.76 -3.60
N ALA A 30 -13.51 -1.27 -4.80
CA ALA A 30 -12.34 -1.75 -5.55
C ALA A 30 -11.02 -1.51 -4.79
N TRP A 31 -10.85 -0.32 -4.19
CA TRP A 31 -9.68 -0.03 -3.35
C TRP A 31 -9.66 -0.85 -2.05
N GLN A 32 -10.81 -1.07 -1.42
CA GLN A 32 -10.92 -1.96 -0.25
C GLN A 32 -10.49 -3.39 -0.59
N ASP A 33 -10.96 -3.93 -1.72
CA ASP A 33 -10.58 -5.25 -2.21
C ASP A 33 -9.06 -5.32 -2.48
N THR A 34 -8.49 -4.32 -3.14
CA THR A 34 -7.04 -4.24 -3.40
C THR A 34 -6.25 -4.21 -2.09
N GLY A 35 -6.67 -3.43 -1.10
CA GLY A 35 -6.04 -3.39 0.22
C GLY A 35 -6.10 -4.74 0.94
N ARG A 36 -7.23 -5.45 0.83
CA ARG A 36 -7.40 -6.80 1.38
C ARG A 36 -6.51 -7.81 0.66
N HIS A 37 -6.45 -7.74 -0.67
CA HIS A 37 -5.58 -8.59 -1.48
C HIS A 37 -4.11 -8.39 -1.12
N PHE A 38 -3.66 -7.15 -1.01
CA PHE A 38 -2.32 -6.81 -0.52
C PHE A 38 -2.05 -7.42 0.87
N HIS A 39 -2.97 -7.25 1.81
CA HIS A 39 -2.81 -7.75 3.18
C HIS A 39 -2.72 -9.29 3.26
N LEU A 40 -3.46 -9.99 2.43
CA LEU A 40 -3.49 -11.45 2.43
C LEU A 40 -2.32 -12.05 1.63
N GLN A 41 -2.02 -11.50 0.45
CA GLN A 41 -1.12 -12.13 -0.52
C GLN A 41 0.29 -11.53 -0.52
N HIS A 42 0.43 -10.23 -0.23
CA HIS A 42 1.70 -9.52 -0.35
C HIS A 42 2.37 -9.28 1.01
N ARG A 43 1.60 -8.93 2.04
CA ARG A 43 2.15 -8.72 3.39
C ARG A 43 2.99 -9.88 3.91
N PRO A 44 2.60 -11.17 3.77
CA PRO A 44 3.44 -12.27 4.27
C PRO A 44 4.82 -12.32 3.61
N LYS A 45 4.91 -11.91 2.33
CA LYS A 45 6.17 -11.91 1.56
C LYS A 45 7.21 -10.94 2.12
N ARG A 46 6.78 -9.86 2.77
CA ARG A 46 7.65 -8.85 3.42
C ARG A 46 8.62 -9.43 4.44
N PHE A 47 8.30 -10.59 5.00
CA PHE A 47 9.14 -11.28 5.99
C PHE A 47 10.14 -12.26 5.36
N THR A 48 10.22 -12.34 4.03
CA THR A 48 11.07 -13.29 3.29
C THR A 48 12.31 -12.62 2.72
N HIS A 49 13.35 -13.40 2.45
CA HIS A 49 14.56 -12.92 1.77
C HIS A 49 14.27 -12.44 0.35
N LYS A 50 13.39 -13.15 -0.37
CA LYS A 50 13.02 -12.79 -1.75
C LYS A 50 12.48 -11.36 -1.83
N HIS A 51 11.52 -11.01 -0.99
CA HIS A 51 10.98 -9.65 -0.98
C HIS A 51 12.00 -8.62 -0.49
N ALA A 52 12.87 -8.99 0.46
CA ALA A 52 13.92 -8.09 0.92
C ALA A 52 14.91 -7.73 -0.20
N THR A 53 15.21 -8.66 -1.10
CA THR A 53 15.98 -8.36 -2.31
C THR A 53 15.18 -7.49 -3.27
N GLU A 54 13.92 -7.85 -3.55
CA GLU A 54 13.06 -7.10 -4.48
C GLU A 54 12.77 -5.66 -4.01
N ALA A 55 12.70 -5.43 -2.71
CA ALA A 55 12.44 -4.14 -2.08
C ALA A 55 13.72 -3.45 -1.58
N ASP A 56 14.91 -3.95 -1.92
CA ASP A 56 16.20 -3.35 -1.55
C ASP A 56 16.33 -3.04 -0.05
N TYR A 57 16.09 -4.04 0.80
CA TYR A 57 16.25 -3.91 2.25
C TYR A 57 17.72 -3.68 2.62
N GLY A 58 17.93 -2.95 3.72
CA GLY A 58 19.25 -2.70 4.26
C GLY A 58 19.97 -4.00 4.62
N LYS A 59 21.25 -4.07 4.24
CA LYS A 59 22.11 -5.21 4.57
C LYS A 59 22.36 -5.25 6.08
N ARG A 60 22.04 -6.38 6.70
CA ARG A 60 22.24 -6.59 8.14
C ARG A 60 23.68 -7.05 8.42
N LYS A 61 24.25 -6.62 9.54
CA LYS A 61 25.61 -7.01 9.95
C LYS A 61 25.75 -8.54 10.07
N PRO A 62 26.82 -9.17 9.53
CA PRO A 62 26.98 -10.63 9.55
C PRO A 62 26.96 -11.24 10.96
N LYS A 63 27.55 -10.55 11.95
CA LYS A 63 27.52 -10.97 13.36
C LYS A 63 26.08 -11.12 13.87
N TYR A 64 25.21 -10.14 13.58
CA TYR A 64 23.80 -10.19 13.97
C TYR A 64 23.06 -11.37 13.33
N LEU A 65 23.28 -11.61 12.03
CA LEU A 65 22.65 -12.73 11.34
C LEU A 65 23.09 -14.09 11.90
N ARG A 66 24.37 -14.27 12.22
CA ARG A 66 24.90 -15.49 12.84
C ARG A 66 24.30 -15.74 14.22
N GLU A 67 24.29 -14.71 15.08
CA GLU A 67 23.70 -14.81 16.43
C GLU A 67 22.21 -15.12 16.37
N LYS A 68 21.51 -14.49 15.44
CA LYS A 68 20.08 -14.71 15.21
C LYS A 68 19.79 -16.11 14.70
N PHE A 69 20.58 -16.62 13.75
CA PHE A 69 20.46 -17.98 13.27
C PHE A 69 20.68 -18.99 14.39
N ARG A 70 21.73 -18.79 15.21
CA ARG A 70 22.00 -19.66 16.37
C ARG A 70 20.86 -19.68 17.40
N ARG A 71 20.18 -18.55 17.62
CA ARG A 71 19.11 -18.43 18.63
C ARG A 71 17.73 -18.83 18.13
N PHE A 72 17.40 -18.56 16.86
CA PHE A 72 16.04 -18.65 16.33
C PHE A 72 15.92 -19.54 15.08
N GLY A 73 17.02 -20.09 14.58
CA GLY A 73 17.04 -21.00 13.42
C GLY A 73 16.78 -20.34 12.07
N HIS A 74 16.75 -19.01 11.99
CA HIS A 74 16.48 -18.31 10.73
C HIS A 74 17.23 -16.98 10.61
N THR A 75 17.35 -16.47 9.38
CA THR A 75 17.98 -15.18 9.06
C THR A 75 17.01 -14.13 8.52
N TYR A 76 15.70 -14.41 8.53
CA TYR A 76 14.68 -13.56 7.92
C TYR A 76 14.72 -12.09 8.34
N PRO A 77 14.70 -11.13 7.41
CA PRO A 77 14.92 -9.70 7.64
C PRO A 77 14.17 -9.10 8.83
N LEU A 78 12.84 -9.10 8.74
CA LEU A 78 11.92 -8.39 9.64
C LEU A 78 11.35 -9.29 10.73
N VAL A 79 11.95 -10.46 10.95
CA VAL A 79 11.52 -11.43 11.95
C VAL A 79 12.64 -11.59 12.96
N LYS A 80 12.44 -11.27 14.24
CA LYS A 80 13.38 -11.65 15.30
C LYS A 80 12.91 -12.93 15.99
N THR A 81 11.74 -12.87 16.62
CA THR A 81 11.09 -13.97 17.35
C THR A 81 9.83 -14.51 16.66
N GLY A 82 9.43 -13.93 15.52
CA GLY A 82 8.12 -14.21 14.89
C GLY A 82 7.01 -13.24 15.29
N GLU A 83 7.18 -12.49 16.38
CA GLU A 83 6.15 -11.60 16.92
C GLU A 83 5.68 -10.54 15.92
N ALA A 84 6.60 -9.88 15.20
CA ALA A 84 6.24 -8.92 14.17
C ALA A 84 5.38 -9.56 13.06
N ARG A 85 5.72 -10.78 12.63
CA ARG A 85 4.93 -11.51 11.63
C ARG A 85 3.51 -11.82 12.14
N ARG A 86 3.39 -12.20 13.41
CA ARG A 86 2.11 -12.45 14.09
C ARG A 86 1.28 -11.17 14.22
N LEU A 87 1.88 -10.07 14.69
CA LEU A 87 1.18 -8.79 14.86
C LEU A 87 0.74 -8.20 13.51
N ALA A 88 1.52 -8.43 12.44
CA ALA A 88 1.15 -8.07 11.08
C ALA A 88 -0.04 -8.88 10.51
N ALA A 89 -0.56 -9.88 11.23
CA ALA A 89 -1.75 -10.62 10.82
C ALA A 89 -3.04 -9.81 10.91
N THR A 90 -3.02 -8.71 11.66
CA THR A 90 -4.16 -7.79 11.74
C THR A 90 -3.79 -6.47 11.08
N ALA A 91 -4.70 -5.93 10.27
CA ALA A 91 -4.52 -4.66 9.59
C ALA A 91 -5.81 -3.84 9.65
N ARG A 92 -5.64 -2.51 9.67
CA ARG A 92 -6.71 -1.56 9.44
C ARG A 92 -6.61 -1.09 8.00
N ILE A 93 -7.62 -1.43 7.20
CA ILE A 93 -7.71 -1.02 5.79
C ILE A 93 -8.67 0.16 5.72
N THR A 94 -8.24 1.24 5.07
CA THR A 94 -9.08 2.42 4.85
C THR A 94 -8.91 2.84 3.40
N ALA A 95 -10.01 2.82 2.66
CA ALA A 95 -10.05 3.24 1.27
C ALA A 95 -10.66 4.64 1.15
N ARG A 96 -10.19 5.39 0.15
CA ARG A 96 -10.73 6.68 -0.23
C ARG A 96 -10.99 6.64 -1.73
N ALA A 97 -12.20 7.02 -2.14
CA ALA A 97 -12.47 7.24 -3.55
C ALA A 97 -11.69 8.46 -4.05
N GLY A 98 -11.20 8.35 -5.28
CA GLY A 98 -10.79 9.52 -6.04
C GLY A 98 -12.01 10.33 -6.44
N THR A 99 -11.81 11.61 -6.77
CA THR A 99 -12.87 12.46 -7.33
C THR A 99 -12.87 12.44 -8.86
N GLY A 100 -12.09 11.54 -9.49
CA GLY A 100 -11.84 11.52 -10.94
C GLY A 100 -10.91 12.63 -11.41
N GLN A 101 -10.44 13.49 -10.50
CA GLN A 101 -9.46 14.54 -10.80
C GLN A 101 -8.05 14.00 -10.70
N VAL A 102 -7.14 14.49 -11.55
CA VAL A 102 -5.72 14.10 -11.58
C VAL A 102 -5.04 14.27 -10.22
N GLN A 103 -5.46 15.29 -9.45
CA GLN A 103 -4.94 15.61 -8.11
C GLN A 103 -5.51 14.72 -6.99
N ASN A 104 -6.61 14.00 -7.24
CA ASN A 104 -7.29 13.18 -6.24
C ASN A 104 -7.67 11.84 -6.85
N ARG A 105 -6.65 10.99 -7.00
CA ARG A 105 -6.72 9.65 -7.60
C ARG A 105 -7.36 8.60 -6.68
N GLY A 106 -7.69 8.99 -5.45
CA GLY A 106 -8.10 8.03 -4.42
C GLY A 106 -6.94 7.11 -4.04
N GLY A 107 -7.27 6.07 -3.28
CA GLY A 107 -6.29 5.07 -2.89
C GLY A 107 -6.73 4.25 -1.69
N VAL A 108 -5.87 3.32 -1.30
CA VAL A 108 -6.05 2.52 -0.10
C VAL A 108 -4.86 2.68 0.84
N LYS A 109 -5.15 2.86 2.12
CA LYS A 109 -4.17 2.84 3.20
C LYS A 109 -4.34 1.55 3.99
N VAL A 110 -3.28 0.74 4.04
CA VAL A 110 -3.22 -0.46 4.87
C VAL A 110 -2.29 -0.17 6.04
N ALA A 111 -2.86 0.04 7.21
CA ALA A 111 -2.14 0.35 8.43
C ALA A 111 -2.00 -0.90 9.33
N TYR A 112 -0.86 -0.99 10.03
CA TYR A 112 -0.56 -2.07 10.97
C TYR A 112 -0.25 -1.48 12.35
N PRO A 113 -1.28 -1.07 13.13
CA PRO A 113 -1.08 -0.32 14.38
C PRO A 113 -0.26 -1.06 15.43
N GLN A 114 -0.29 -2.40 15.38
CA GLN A 114 0.42 -3.28 16.31
C GLN A 114 1.92 -3.44 15.98
N LEU A 115 2.39 -3.03 14.79
CA LEU A 115 3.79 -3.14 14.38
C LEU A 115 4.69 -2.02 14.92
N ARG A 116 4.43 -1.53 16.15
CA ARG A 116 5.21 -0.45 16.76
C ARG A 116 6.69 -0.78 16.91
N LYS A 117 7.01 -2.07 17.09
CA LYS A 117 8.40 -2.56 17.23
C LYS A 117 9.25 -2.35 15.97
N LEU A 118 8.65 -2.23 14.79
CA LEU A 118 9.40 -1.93 13.56
C LEU A 118 9.87 -0.47 13.51
N ASN A 119 9.25 0.42 14.29
CA ASN A 119 9.71 1.82 14.40
C ASN A 119 10.93 1.95 15.33
N PHE A 120 11.33 0.90 16.04
CA PHE A 120 12.52 0.95 16.89
C PHE A 120 13.77 1.01 16.00
N ARG A 121 14.54 2.09 16.16
CA ARG A 121 15.79 2.30 15.44
C ARG A 121 16.95 2.20 16.42
N HIS A 122 17.96 1.42 16.04
CA HIS A 122 19.19 1.34 16.80
C HIS A 122 20.08 2.53 16.42
N PRO A 123 20.67 3.27 17.37
CA PRO A 123 21.43 4.49 17.08
C PRO A 123 22.59 4.26 16.09
N ASN A 124 23.22 3.08 16.14
CA ASN A 124 24.35 2.73 15.27
C ASN A 124 23.94 1.93 14.02
N SER A 125 22.70 2.13 13.53
CA SER A 125 22.16 1.44 12.36
C SER A 125 21.24 2.35 11.58
N ASP A 126 21.55 2.59 10.31
CA ASP A 126 20.73 3.41 9.39
C ASP A 126 19.50 2.66 8.84
N ILE A 127 19.23 1.48 9.37
CA ILE A 127 18.15 0.61 8.89
C ILE A 127 16.84 1.04 9.53
N ASP A 128 15.91 1.54 8.70
CA ASP A 128 14.52 1.74 9.08
C ASP A 128 13.66 0.53 8.71
N MET A 129 13.44 -0.35 9.68
CA MET A 129 12.60 -1.54 9.48
C MET A 129 11.14 -1.20 9.19
N ALA A 130 10.64 -0.04 9.64
CA ALA A 130 9.28 0.38 9.34
C ALA A 130 9.15 0.82 7.87
N ASP A 131 10.17 1.49 7.33
CA ASP A 131 10.25 1.83 5.91
C ASP A 131 10.40 0.57 5.04
N GLU A 132 11.33 -0.32 5.40
CA GLU A 132 11.50 -1.63 4.74
C GLU A 132 10.15 -2.37 4.66
N PHE A 133 9.43 -2.46 5.78
CA PHE A 133 8.12 -3.11 5.82
C PHE A 133 7.04 -2.39 5.01
N ARG A 134 7.15 -1.09 4.73
CA ARG A 134 6.14 -0.34 3.95
C ARG A 134 6.44 -0.31 2.45
N ARG A 135 7.70 -0.51 2.07
CA ARG A 135 8.14 -0.38 0.69
C ARG A 135 7.40 -1.31 -0.26
N VAL A 136 6.92 -0.79 -1.38
CA VAL A 136 6.22 -1.56 -2.40
C VAL A 136 7.09 -1.56 -3.66
N PRO A 137 7.63 -2.71 -4.08
CA PRO A 137 8.37 -2.81 -5.34
C PRO A 137 7.49 -2.43 -6.53
N ASP A 138 8.09 -1.90 -7.61
CA ASP A 138 7.36 -1.47 -8.81
C ASP A 138 6.49 -2.58 -9.40
N ARG A 139 7.03 -3.80 -9.47
CA ARG A 139 6.28 -4.98 -9.92
C ARG A 139 5.02 -5.22 -9.07
N GLU A 140 5.12 -5.09 -7.75
CA GLU A 140 3.98 -5.24 -6.85
C GLU A 140 2.95 -4.13 -7.08
N SER A 141 3.42 -2.89 -7.29
CA SER A 141 2.55 -1.75 -7.60
C SER A 141 1.72 -1.98 -8.87
N VAL A 142 2.37 -2.45 -9.95
CA VAL A 142 1.70 -2.78 -11.22
C VAL A 142 0.64 -3.88 -11.03
N LEU A 143 0.98 -4.95 -10.31
CA LEU A 143 0.03 -6.04 -10.03
C LEU A 143 -1.20 -5.57 -9.23
N LEU A 144 -0.99 -4.72 -8.22
CA LEU A 144 -2.08 -4.12 -7.45
C LEU A 144 -2.94 -3.18 -8.29
N GLY A 145 -2.33 -2.45 -9.24
CA GLY A 145 -3.04 -1.63 -10.22
C GLY A 145 -3.96 -2.45 -11.12
N HIS A 146 -3.46 -3.56 -11.69
CA HIS A 146 -4.29 -4.47 -12.47
C HIS A 146 -5.42 -5.09 -11.65
N TYR A 147 -5.13 -5.49 -10.40
CA TYR A 147 -6.14 -6.02 -9.50
C TYR A 147 -7.24 -4.99 -9.22
N PHE A 148 -6.87 -3.73 -9.00
CA PHE A 148 -7.82 -2.63 -8.84
C PHE A 148 -8.71 -2.48 -10.09
N ILE A 149 -8.13 -2.41 -11.29
CA ILE A 149 -8.89 -2.23 -12.54
C ILE A 149 -9.89 -3.37 -12.73
N ALA A 150 -9.45 -4.62 -12.54
CA ALA A 150 -10.31 -5.80 -12.65
C ALA A 150 -11.50 -5.79 -11.67
N ARG A 151 -11.34 -5.13 -10.51
CA ARG A 151 -12.38 -4.95 -9.50
C ARG A 151 -13.23 -3.70 -9.74
N PHE A 152 -12.67 -2.69 -10.37
CA PHE A 152 -13.31 -1.40 -10.63
C PHE A 152 -14.25 -1.46 -11.84
N SER A 153 -13.77 -1.94 -12.99
CA SER A 153 -14.50 -1.81 -14.26
C SER A 153 -15.91 -2.42 -14.23
N PRO A 154 -16.13 -3.67 -13.75
CA PRO A 154 -17.47 -4.26 -13.72
C PRO A 154 -18.44 -3.47 -12.82
N ARG A 155 -17.93 -2.91 -11.72
CA ARG A 155 -18.73 -2.10 -10.79
C ARG A 155 -19.09 -0.76 -11.38
N PHE A 156 -18.17 -0.16 -12.12
CA PHE A 156 -18.40 1.12 -12.76
C PHE A 156 -19.43 0.99 -13.89
N GLU A 157 -19.23 0.03 -14.80
CA GLU A 157 -20.14 -0.27 -15.92
C GLU A 157 -21.55 -0.66 -15.44
N GLY A 158 -21.65 -1.40 -14.33
CA GLY A 158 -22.93 -1.77 -13.74
C GLY A 158 -23.79 -0.61 -13.24
N ASN A 159 -23.25 0.61 -13.07
CA ASN A 159 -24.04 1.78 -12.70
C ASN A 159 -24.79 2.43 -13.87
N PHE A 160 -24.59 1.94 -15.10
CA PHE A 160 -25.19 2.49 -16.32
C PHE A 160 -26.12 1.50 -17.03
N ARG A 161 -26.39 0.36 -16.40
CA ARG A 161 -27.39 -0.63 -16.82
C ARG A 161 -28.63 -0.46 -15.98
#